data_AF-A0A956NK84-F1
#
_entry.id   AF-A0A956NK84-F1
#
_cell.length_a   1.000
_cell.length_b   1.000
_cell.length_c   1.000
_cell.angle_alpha   90.00
_cell.angle_beta   90.00
_cell.angle_gamma   90.00
#
_symmetry.space_group_name_H-M   'P 1'
#
loop_
_entity.id
_entity.type
_entity.pdbx_description
1 polymer ?
#
loop_
_entity_poly.entity_id
_entity_poly.type
_entity_poly.pdbx_seq_one_letter_code
_entity_poly.pdbx_strand_id
1 'polypeptide(L)'
;MPSIRCYAVFGAMVAVSAAACSAPADLTSLRAVQPITIDADPAEWDGKTTYLKDDGVSFGVQHDGDALYVNWVVSDPALERLVLGRGITLWIDPDGGDDPEVGIRFPLGLHERKRDPWNPDTPDGPPPPSGLDGSERVAEDSPSVPSVRSSPADGTEPPEPSSPSSELDELLKGMLGSMDLIAGSDTLRVAPGEKGVDVAVASVGVSLVYEARISLAPDGFLARHAPKGIGPEIGLGLEAAQPALGEGMGRPGGRGGGPGMGREGGGPPPGGMGGSGGPGGRGGPGGMGGRPPGGMTKLPSLDLWLEVALEP
;
A
#
# COMPACT_ATOMS: atom_id res chain seq x y z
N MET A 1 0.98 8.09 -81.85
CA MET A 1 0.56 8.61 -80.53
C MET A 1 0.78 7.50 -79.50
N PRO A 2 1.85 7.55 -78.68
CA PRO A 2 1.96 6.69 -77.51
C PRO A 2 1.56 7.47 -76.25
N SER A 3 0.64 6.91 -75.49
CA SER A 3 0.10 7.44 -74.23
C SER A 3 1.10 7.27 -73.08
N ILE A 4 1.54 8.39 -72.51
CA ILE A 4 2.38 8.48 -71.31
C ILE A 4 1.52 8.10 -70.09
N ARG A 5 1.88 7.02 -69.40
CA ARG A 5 1.30 6.68 -68.09
C ARG A 5 2.13 7.35 -66.99
N CYS A 6 1.54 8.31 -66.30
CA CYS A 6 2.06 8.87 -65.05
C CYS A 6 1.95 7.82 -63.95
N TYR A 7 3.08 7.38 -63.39
CA TYR A 7 3.09 6.69 -62.11
C TYR A 7 3.20 7.75 -61.01
N ALA A 8 2.13 7.93 -60.24
CA ALA A 8 2.18 8.66 -58.99
C ALA A 8 2.90 7.78 -57.95
N VAL A 9 4.11 8.17 -57.57
CA VAL A 9 4.84 7.58 -56.44
C VAL A 9 4.20 8.13 -55.17
N PHE A 10 3.34 7.34 -54.54
CA PHE A 10 2.88 7.60 -53.17
C PHE A 10 4.00 7.21 -52.22
N GLY A 11 4.71 8.20 -51.68
CA GLY A 11 5.67 8.01 -50.60
C GLY A 11 4.94 7.63 -49.32
N ALA A 12 5.09 6.38 -48.88
CA ALA A 12 4.66 5.95 -47.56
C ALA A 12 5.70 6.43 -46.52
N MET A 13 5.35 7.50 -45.82
CA MET A 13 6.10 7.98 -44.65
C MET A 13 5.78 7.06 -43.47
N VAL A 14 6.61 6.04 -43.26
CA VAL A 14 6.54 5.16 -42.08
C VAL A 14 7.02 5.98 -40.88
N ALA A 15 6.07 6.43 -40.06
CA ALA A 15 6.36 6.98 -38.75
C ALA A 15 6.82 5.84 -37.84
N VAL A 16 8.12 5.76 -37.59
CA VAL A 16 8.70 4.87 -36.57
C VAL A 16 8.36 5.48 -35.21
N SER A 17 7.22 5.10 -34.66
CA SER A 17 6.91 5.32 -33.26
C SER A 17 7.82 4.41 -32.43
N ALA A 18 8.85 4.98 -31.82
CA ALA A 18 9.63 4.29 -30.80
C ALA A 18 8.73 4.12 -29.56
N ALA A 19 7.97 3.03 -29.53
CA ALA A 19 7.48 2.47 -28.28
C ALA A 19 8.71 1.92 -27.58
N ALA A 20 9.21 2.64 -26.57
CA ALA A 20 10.15 2.09 -25.62
C ALA A 20 9.37 1.11 -24.74
N CYS A 21 9.14 -0.11 -25.24
CA CYS A 21 8.92 -1.24 -24.35
C CYS A 21 10.21 -1.38 -23.53
N SER A 22 10.14 -1.22 -22.22
CA SER A 22 11.19 -1.79 -21.37
C SER A 22 11.14 -3.29 -21.63
N ALA A 23 12.18 -3.82 -22.29
CA ALA A 23 12.33 -5.26 -22.32
C ALA A 23 12.43 -5.74 -20.86
N PRO A 24 11.82 -6.88 -20.51
CA PRO A 24 12.00 -7.46 -19.18
C PRO A 24 13.50 -7.64 -18.94
N ALA A 25 13.93 -7.39 -17.69
CA ALA A 25 15.31 -7.66 -17.34
C ALA A 25 15.45 -9.16 -17.06
N ASP A 26 16.35 -9.82 -17.78
CA ASP A 26 16.64 -11.24 -17.56
C ASP A 26 17.42 -11.40 -16.25
N LEU A 27 16.89 -12.23 -15.34
CA LEU A 27 17.54 -12.54 -14.08
C LEU A 27 17.64 -14.06 -13.90
N THR A 28 18.84 -14.60 -13.96
CA THR A 28 19.04 -16.02 -13.63
C THR A 28 18.88 -16.21 -12.12
N SER A 29 17.95 -17.09 -11.70
CA SER A 29 17.86 -17.44 -10.28
C SER A 29 19.10 -18.20 -9.84
N LEU A 30 19.49 -18.00 -8.59
CA LEU A 30 20.57 -18.77 -7.98
C LEU A 30 19.98 -19.94 -7.19
N ARG A 31 20.60 -21.12 -7.30
CA ARG A 31 20.21 -22.24 -6.44
C ARG A 31 20.56 -21.95 -4.98
N ALA A 32 19.58 -22.03 -4.10
CA ALA A 32 19.77 -21.90 -2.67
C ALA A 32 20.58 -23.11 -2.15
N VAL A 33 21.76 -22.84 -1.57
CA VAL A 33 22.61 -23.88 -0.95
C VAL A 33 22.03 -24.35 0.39
N GLN A 34 21.21 -23.51 1.02
CA GLN A 34 20.48 -23.77 2.25
C GLN A 34 19.10 -23.09 2.18
N PRO A 35 18.07 -23.62 2.85
CA PRO A 35 16.78 -22.95 2.95
C PRO A 35 16.94 -21.55 3.54
N ILE A 36 16.25 -20.57 2.93
CA ILE A 36 16.22 -19.18 3.40
C ILE A 36 15.13 -19.06 4.46
N THR A 37 15.45 -18.39 5.56
CA THR A 37 14.46 -18.10 6.60
C THR A 37 13.67 -16.87 6.18
N ILE A 38 12.34 -16.91 6.27
CA ILE A 38 11.49 -15.77 5.91
C ILE A 38 11.31 -14.89 7.13
N ASP A 39 12.27 -14.00 7.36
CA ASP A 39 12.32 -13.10 8.51
C ASP A 39 12.68 -11.64 8.16
N ALA A 40 12.86 -11.36 6.87
CA ALA A 40 13.27 -10.07 6.32
C ALA A 40 14.66 -9.60 6.79
N ASP A 41 15.58 -10.53 7.10
CA ASP A 41 17.00 -10.23 7.30
C ASP A 41 17.76 -10.16 5.96
N PRO A 42 18.20 -8.97 5.52
CA PRO A 42 18.92 -8.82 4.25
C PRO A 42 20.29 -9.52 4.25
N ALA A 43 20.83 -9.93 5.40
CA ALA A 43 22.13 -10.59 5.48
C ALA A 43 22.18 -11.93 4.74
N GLU A 44 21.07 -12.68 4.68
CA GLU A 44 21.02 -13.98 3.96
C GLU A 44 21.10 -13.81 2.43
N TRP A 45 20.88 -12.59 1.95
CA TRP A 45 20.82 -12.20 0.53
C TRP A 45 22.08 -11.49 0.03
N ASP A 46 23.10 -11.29 0.88
CA ASP A 46 24.32 -10.58 0.50
C ASP A 46 25.00 -11.20 -0.75
N GLY A 47 25.26 -10.36 -1.74
CA GLY A 47 25.80 -10.76 -3.05
C GLY A 47 24.83 -11.55 -3.96
N LYS A 48 23.57 -11.73 -3.56
CA LYS A 48 22.54 -12.51 -4.30
C LYS A 48 21.38 -11.65 -4.83
N THR A 49 21.49 -10.33 -4.69
CA THR A 49 20.52 -9.36 -5.21
C THR A 49 21.12 -8.55 -6.36
N THR A 50 20.30 -8.25 -7.36
CA THR A 50 20.61 -7.31 -8.44
C THR A 50 19.93 -5.97 -8.15
N TYR A 51 20.69 -4.88 -8.19
CA TYR A 51 20.13 -3.54 -8.01
C TYR A 51 19.55 -3.00 -9.33
N LEU A 52 18.25 -2.77 -9.36
CA LEU A 52 17.51 -2.21 -10.48
C LEU A 52 17.41 -0.70 -10.28
N LYS A 53 18.45 0.00 -10.75
CA LYS A 53 18.71 1.41 -10.44
C LYS A 53 17.58 2.34 -10.85
N ASP A 54 16.92 2.06 -11.97
CA ASP A 54 15.87 2.93 -12.51
C ASP A 54 14.58 2.86 -11.68
N ASP A 55 14.41 1.77 -10.91
CA ASP A 55 13.22 1.52 -10.08
C ASP A 55 13.46 1.77 -8.58
N GLY A 56 14.72 1.95 -8.15
CA GLY A 56 15.07 2.19 -6.75
C GLY A 56 14.90 0.97 -5.85
N VAL A 57 14.99 -0.23 -6.44
CA VAL A 57 14.76 -1.52 -5.79
C VAL A 57 15.94 -2.46 -6.03
N SER A 58 16.36 -3.20 -5.01
CA SER A 58 17.19 -4.41 -5.19
C SER A 58 16.29 -5.63 -5.24
N PHE A 59 16.56 -6.58 -6.12
CA PHE A 59 15.76 -7.80 -6.27
C PHE A 59 16.65 -9.04 -6.24
N GLY A 60 16.25 -10.06 -5.49
CA GLY A 60 16.95 -11.34 -5.38
C GLY A 60 15.98 -12.49 -5.58
N VAL A 61 16.40 -13.51 -6.33
CA VAL A 61 15.62 -14.73 -6.52
C VAL A 61 16.50 -15.95 -6.32
N GLN A 62 16.01 -16.87 -5.50
CA GLN A 62 16.63 -18.17 -5.28
C GLN A 62 15.59 -19.28 -5.30
N HIS A 63 16.01 -20.52 -5.50
CA HIS A 63 15.14 -21.68 -5.35
C HIS A 63 15.93 -22.90 -4.85
N ASP A 64 15.28 -23.84 -4.18
CA ASP A 64 15.89 -25.11 -3.74
C ASP A 64 15.30 -26.35 -4.44
N GLY A 65 14.30 -26.14 -5.31
CA GLY A 65 13.55 -27.19 -6.01
C GLY A 65 12.20 -27.48 -5.36
N ASP A 66 12.03 -27.21 -4.07
CA ASP A 66 10.77 -27.34 -3.34
C ASP A 66 10.06 -25.99 -3.17
N ALA A 67 10.82 -24.89 -3.13
CA ALA A 67 10.33 -23.54 -2.99
C ALA A 67 11.11 -22.54 -3.86
N LEU A 68 10.40 -21.50 -4.26
CA LEU A 68 10.93 -20.25 -4.79
C LEU A 68 11.03 -19.24 -3.64
N TYR A 69 12.16 -18.56 -3.57
CA TYR A 69 12.43 -17.49 -2.61
C TYR A 69 12.65 -16.19 -3.37
N VAL A 70 11.92 -15.16 -2.97
CA VAL A 70 12.02 -13.82 -3.56
C VAL A 70 12.34 -12.84 -2.46
N ASN A 71 13.30 -11.95 -2.72
CA ASN A 71 13.61 -10.82 -1.89
C ASN A 71 13.56 -9.54 -2.70
N TRP A 72 13.02 -8.48 -2.11
CA TRP A 72 13.24 -7.16 -2.64
C TRP A 72 13.44 -6.12 -1.54
N VAL A 73 14.30 -5.15 -1.84
CA VAL A 73 14.67 -4.07 -0.92
C VAL A 73 14.30 -2.75 -1.57
N VAL A 74 13.32 -2.08 -0.99
CA VAL A 74 12.91 -0.73 -1.39
C VAL A 74 13.72 0.28 -0.61
N SER A 75 14.53 1.07 -1.31
CA SER A 75 15.36 2.12 -0.69
C SER A 75 14.91 3.54 -1.03
N ASP A 76 13.97 3.70 -1.97
CA ASP A 76 13.37 5.00 -2.29
C ASP A 76 12.25 5.35 -1.30
N PRO A 77 12.34 6.48 -0.57
CA PRO A 77 11.33 6.84 0.44
C PRO A 77 9.95 7.17 -0.13
N ALA A 78 9.82 7.52 -1.41
CA ALA A 78 8.51 7.78 -2.02
C ALA A 78 7.82 6.45 -2.36
N LEU A 79 8.57 5.48 -2.87
CA LEU A 79 8.10 4.12 -3.10
C LEU A 79 7.78 3.40 -1.77
N GLU A 80 8.61 3.56 -0.74
CA GLU A 80 8.36 3.00 0.59
C GLU A 80 6.99 3.45 1.13
N ARG A 81 6.69 4.75 1.06
CA ARG A 81 5.38 5.29 1.47
C ARG A 81 4.23 4.77 0.62
N LEU A 82 4.45 4.56 -0.67
CA LEU A 82 3.45 3.99 -1.56
C LEU A 82 3.11 2.56 -1.13
N VAL A 83 4.13 1.72 -0.90
CA VAL A 83 3.94 0.33 -0.48
C VAL A 83 3.34 0.23 0.92
N LEU A 84 3.81 1.01 1.90
CA LEU A 84 3.18 1.04 3.23
C LEU A 84 1.72 1.52 3.15
N GLY A 85 1.43 2.48 2.27
CA GLY A 85 0.09 3.02 2.10
C GLY A 85 -0.90 2.04 1.47
N ARG A 86 -0.47 1.27 0.46
CA ARG A 86 -1.37 0.51 -0.43
C ARG A 86 -1.04 -0.97 -0.62
N GLY A 87 0.09 -1.39 -0.10
CA GLY A 87 0.65 -2.70 -0.38
C GLY A 87 1.38 -2.76 -1.70
N ILE A 88 1.86 -3.96 -1.98
CA ILE A 88 2.53 -4.36 -3.21
C ILE A 88 2.07 -5.77 -3.57
N THR A 89 1.98 -6.06 -4.86
CA THR A 89 1.67 -7.38 -5.38
C THR A 89 2.90 -7.94 -6.08
N LEU A 90 3.32 -9.12 -5.64
CA LEU A 90 4.19 -10.00 -6.41
C LEU A 90 3.33 -10.82 -7.36
N TRP A 91 3.40 -10.51 -8.64
CA TRP A 91 2.79 -11.27 -9.70
C TRP A 91 3.72 -12.38 -10.17
N ILE A 92 3.15 -13.53 -10.53
CA ILE A 92 3.88 -14.71 -10.96
C ILE A 92 3.20 -15.26 -12.20
N ASP A 93 3.95 -15.36 -13.29
CA ASP A 93 3.58 -16.16 -14.45
C ASP A 93 4.36 -17.48 -14.42
N PRO A 94 3.72 -18.62 -14.11
CA PRO A 94 4.39 -19.91 -14.04
C PRO A 94 4.85 -20.44 -15.40
N ASP A 95 4.38 -19.87 -16.52
CA ASP A 95 4.75 -20.26 -17.88
C ASP A 95 5.87 -19.38 -18.49
N GLY A 96 6.31 -18.32 -17.80
CA GLY A 96 7.47 -17.51 -18.21
C GLY A 96 7.17 -16.31 -19.12
N GLY A 97 6.17 -15.49 -18.82
CA GLY A 97 5.81 -14.27 -19.57
C GLY A 97 5.39 -13.08 -18.69
N ASP A 98 4.55 -12.21 -19.24
CA ASP A 98 4.10 -10.93 -18.66
C ASP A 98 2.57 -10.84 -18.46
N ASP A 99 1.84 -11.97 -18.55
CA ASP A 99 0.39 -12.05 -18.34
C ASP A 99 0.08 -12.85 -17.08
N PRO A 100 0.35 -12.29 -15.88
CA PRO A 100 0.20 -13.02 -14.64
C PRO A 100 -1.28 -13.26 -14.32
N GLU A 101 -1.61 -14.51 -14.02
CA GLU A 101 -2.90 -14.83 -13.39
C GLU A 101 -2.75 -15.07 -11.88
N VAL A 102 -1.53 -15.24 -11.37
CA VAL A 102 -1.26 -15.57 -9.97
C VAL A 102 -0.54 -14.42 -9.28
N GLY A 103 -1.06 -13.96 -8.15
CA GLY A 103 -0.49 -12.85 -7.39
C GLY A 103 -0.46 -13.09 -5.89
N ILE A 104 0.52 -12.49 -5.22
CA ILE A 104 0.63 -12.44 -3.76
C ILE A 104 0.71 -10.97 -3.39
N ARG A 105 -0.36 -10.43 -2.80
CA ARG A 105 -0.40 -9.05 -2.35
C ARG A 105 -0.09 -8.96 -0.87
N PHE A 106 1.07 -8.43 -0.57
CA PHE A 106 1.59 -8.29 0.78
C PHE A 106 2.69 -7.22 0.87
N PRO A 107 2.65 -6.36 1.91
CA PRO A 107 1.56 -6.17 2.83
C PRO A 107 0.34 -5.63 2.09
N LEU A 108 -0.81 -5.60 2.75
CA LEU A 108 -2.05 -5.08 2.14
C LEU A 108 -2.13 -3.54 2.16
N GLY A 109 -1.21 -2.89 2.87
CA GLY A 109 -1.22 -1.43 3.05
C GLY A 109 -2.21 -0.95 4.10
N LEU A 110 -1.99 0.27 4.60
CA LEU A 110 -2.82 0.88 5.64
C LEU A 110 -4.26 1.17 5.20
N HIS A 111 -4.50 1.38 3.90
CA HIS A 111 -5.85 1.68 3.39
C HIS A 111 -6.77 0.46 3.45
N GLU A 112 -6.25 -0.74 3.20
CA GLU A 112 -7.03 -1.98 3.29
C GLU A 112 -7.40 -2.33 4.73
N ARG A 113 -6.54 -2.00 5.71
CA ARG A 113 -6.84 -2.20 7.14
C ARG A 113 -8.09 -1.46 7.61
N LYS A 114 -8.44 -0.34 6.97
CA LYS A 114 -9.67 0.41 7.25
C LYS A 114 -10.92 -0.17 6.59
N ARG A 115 -10.76 -1.03 5.59
CA ARG A 115 -11.86 -1.68 4.87
C ARG A 115 -12.13 -3.09 5.34
N ASP A 116 -11.27 -3.68 6.18
CA ASP A 116 -11.49 -5.00 6.76
C ASP A 116 -12.74 -4.99 7.67
N PRO A 117 -13.83 -5.69 7.30
CA PRO A 117 -15.03 -5.78 8.12
C PRO A 117 -14.81 -6.45 9.48
N TRP A 118 -13.69 -7.15 9.67
CA TRP A 118 -13.33 -7.82 10.93
C TRP A 118 -12.38 -7.00 11.79
N ASN A 119 -11.99 -5.81 11.36
CA ASN A 119 -11.20 -4.90 12.20
C ASN A 119 -12.13 -4.27 13.26
N PRO A 120 -11.93 -4.55 14.57
CA PRO A 120 -12.78 -4.03 15.64
C PRO A 120 -12.74 -2.49 15.77
N ASP A 121 -11.74 -1.85 15.17
CA ASP A 121 -11.59 -0.39 15.14
C ASP A 121 -12.31 0.27 13.94
N THR A 122 -12.97 -0.51 13.07
CA THR A 122 -13.77 0.08 11.99
C THR A 122 -15.10 0.63 12.55
N PRO A 123 -15.43 1.91 12.31
CA PRO A 123 -16.67 2.52 12.81
C PRO A 123 -17.96 1.81 12.38
N ASP A 124 -17.90 1.04 11.28
CA ASP A 124 -19.02 0.33 10.65
C ASP A 124 -18.86 -1.21 10.70
N GLY A 125 -17.94 -1.74 11.53
CA GLY A 125 -17.81 -3.19 11.73
C GLY A 125 -19.13 -3.82 12.19
N PRO A 126 -19.38 -5.12 11.91
CA PRO A 126 -20.58 -5.79 12.39
C PRO A 126 -20.63 -5.66 13.92
N PRO A 127 -21.80 -5.35 14.50
CA PRO A 127 -21.90 -5.21 15.94
C PRO A 127 -21.37 -6.49 16.60
N PRO A 128 -20.66 -6.38 17.74
CA PRO A 128 -20.18 -7.56 18.45
C PRO A 128 -21.35 -8.52 18.67
N PRO A 129 -21.12 -9.85 18.63
CA PRO A 129 -22.19 -10.82 18.72
C PRO A 129 -23.06 -10.53 19.95
N SER A 130 -24.32 -10.19 19.67
CA SER A 130 -25.38 -9.92 20.65
C SER A 130 -25.72 -11.21 21.41
N GLY A 131 -24.84 -11.62 22.31
CA GLY A 131 -24.95 -12.91 22.99
C GLY A 131 -24.23 -13.01 24.35
N LEU A 132 -23.41 -12.02 24.71
CA LEU A 132 -22.95 -11.88 26.09
C LEU A 132 -23.94 -11.00 26.85
N ASP A 133 -25.07 -11.63 27.18
CA ASP A 133 -25.94 -11.28 28.29
C ASP A 133 -25.09 -11.09 29.56
N GLY A 134 -24.66 -9.84 29.79
CA GLY A 134 -24.03 -9.38 31.01
C GLY A 134 -25.05 -9.02 32.09
N SER A 135 -26.05 -9.86 32.33
CA SER A 135 -26.96 -9.71 33.48
C SER A 135 -26.38 -10.29 34.77
N GLU A 136 -25.16 -9.87 35.12
CA GLU A 136 -24.73 -9.85 36.53
C GLU A 136 -24.24 -8.43 36.86
N ARG A 137 -25.20 -7.51 36.98
CA ARG A 137 -25.00 -6.28 37.75
C ARG A 137 -24.95 -6.68 39.22
N VAL A 138 -23.77 -7.08 39.69
CA VAL A 138 -23.46 -7.08 41.12
C VAL A 138 -23.53 -5.62 41.56
N ALA A 139 -24.50 -5.32 42.42
CA ALA A 139 -24.64 -4.03 43.06
C ALA A 139 -23.46 -3.84 44.03
N GLU A 140 -22.40 -3.17 43.56
CA GLU A 140 -21.31 -2.74 44.43
C GLU A 140 -21.72 -1.45 45.16
N ASP A 141 -21.93 -1.65 46.45
CA ASP A 141 -22.02 -0.67 47.51
C ASP A 141 -20.87 0.34 47.41
N SER A 142 -21.20 1.63 47.42
CA SER A 142 -20.25 2.74 47.32
C SER A 142 -19.74 3.16 48.70
N PRO A 143 -18.49 2.84 49.10
CA PRO A 143 -17.88 3.52 50.22
C PRO A 143 -17.40 4.91 49.78
N SER A 144 -17.73 5.91 50.59
CA SER A 144 -17.33 7.30 50.43
C SER A 144 -15.80 7.44 50.42
N VAL A 145 -15.26 7.93 49.31
CA VAL A 145 -13.82 8.15 49.15
C VAL A 145 -13.41 9.44 49.90
N PRO A 146 -12.42 9.41 50.81
CA PRO A 146 -11.89 10.62 51.42
C PRO A 146 -11.10 11.44 50.38
N SER A 147 -11.32 12.75 50.41
CA SER A 147 -10.62 13.74 49.59
C SER A 147 -9.13 13.79 49.93
N VAL A 148 -8.31 13.03 49.21
CA VAL A 148 -6.85 13.06 49.31
C VAL A 148 -6.33 14.32 48.59
N ARG A 149 -5.68 15.20 49.35
CA ARG A 149 -4.95 16.35 48.82
C ARG A 149 -3.77 15.88 47.97
N SER A 150 -3.73 16.32 46.73
CA SER A 150 -2.65 16.08 45.78
C SER A 150 -1.33 16.70 46.27
N SER A 151 -0.35 15.86 46.58
CA SER A 151 1.07 16.27 46.65
C SER A 151 1.63 16.33 45.23
N PRO A 152 2.31 17.43 44.84
CA PRO A 152 3.02 17.50 43.57
C PRO A 152 4.48 17.13 43.80
N ALA A 153 4.88 15.92 43.43
CA ALA A 153 6.24 15.51 43.06
C ALA A 153 6.28 13.98 42.99
N ASP A 154 5.79 13.41 41.89
CA ASP A 154 6.35 12.14 41.45
C ASP A 154 7.10 12.44 40.15
N GLY A 155 8.40 12.17 40.17
CA GLY A 155 9.33 12.42 39.07
C GLY A 155 9.15 11.36 38.00
N THR A 156 7.95 11.29 37.42
CA THR A 156 7.71 10.51 36.21
C THR A 156 8.52 11.18 35.12
N GLU A 157 9.69 10.61 34.81
CA GLU A 157 10.45 11.00 33.63
C GLU A 157 9.48 10.98 32.44
N PRO A 158 9.47 12.05 31.63
CA PRO A 158 8.67 12.06 30.41
C PRO A 158 9.00 10.79 29.63
N PRO A 159 8.01 10.05 29.11
CA PRO A 159 8.28 8.89 28.29
C PRO A 159 9.27 9.32 27.19
N GLU A 160 10.39 8.62 27.08
CA GLU A 160 11.33 8.91 26.00
C GLU A 160 10.58 8.81 24.68
N PRO A 161 10.74 9.80 23.78
CA PRO A 161 10.09 9.74 22.48
C PRO A 161 10.53 8.46 21.78
N SER A 162 9.57 7.63 21.38
CA SER A 162 9.79 6.44 20.57
C SER A 162 10.65 6.81 19.36
N SER A 163 11.70 6.03 19.09
CA SER A 163 12.49 6.26 17.88
C SER A 163 11.60 6.03 16.66
N PRO A 164 11.77 6.80 15.57
CA PRO A 164 10.96 6.63 14.35
C PRO A 164 10.96 5.20 13.78
N SER A 165 12.04 4.44 13.99
CA SER A 165 12.14 3.03 13.58
C SER A 165 11.17 2.14 14.36
N SER A 166 11.05 2.34 15.67
CA SER A 166 10.16 1.53 16.52
C SER A 166 8.68 1.71 16.16
N GLU A 167 8.28 2.93 15.76
CA GLU A 167 6.91 3.20 15.33
C GLU A 167 6.57 2.50 14.01
N LEU A 168 7.52 2.48 13.07
CA LEU A 168 7.36 1.78 11.80
C LEU A 168 7.34 0.26 12.01
N ASP A 169 8.15 -0.29 12.89
CA ASP A 169 8.15 -1.73 13.20
C ASP A 169 6.82 -2.17 13.82
N GLU A 170 6.26 -1.40 14.75
CA GLU A 170 4.94 -1.68 15.33
C GLU A 170 3.82 -1.53 14.29
N LEU A 171 3.94 -0.56 13.39
CA LEU A 171 3.02 -0.41 12.26
C LEU A 171 3.06 -1.64 11.34
N LEU A 172 4.27 -2.08 10.96
CA LEU A 172 4.48 -3.25 10.13
C LEU A 172 3.93 -4.50 10.80
N LYS A 173 4.22 -4.75 12.08
CA LYS A 173 3.61 -5.86 12.84
C LYS A 173 2.09 -5.88 12.74
N GLY A 174 1.44 -4.72 12.79
CA GLY A 174 0.00 -4.59 12.62
C GLY A 174 -0.52 -4.88 11.20
N MET A 175 0.34 -4.88 10.19
CA MET A 175 0.07 -5.17 8.78
C MET A 175 0.41 -6.62 8.38
N LEU A 176 1.29 -7.30 9.13
CA LEU A 176 1.77 -8.66 8.85
C LEU A 176 0.72 -9.77 9.05
N GLY A 177 -0.44 -9.47 9.64
CA GLY A 177 -1.41 -10.49 10.05
C GLY A 177 -2.12 -11.24 8.92
N SER A 178 -2.10 -10.70 7.69
CA SER A 178 -2.73 -11.34 6.54
C SER A 178 -2.15 -10.86 5.22
N MET A 179 -2.35 -11.67 4.18
CA MET A 179 -2.02 -11.39 2.79
C MET A 179 -3.17 -11.80 1.87
N ASP A 180 -3.15 -11.32 0.63
CA ASP A 180 -4.05 -11.77 -0.41
C ASP A 180 -3.32 -12.69 -1.39
N LEU A 181 -3.93 -13.84 -1.65
CA LEU A 181 -3.59 -14.73 -2.75
C LEU A 181 -4.58 -14.48 -3.89
N ILE A 182 -4.06 -14.12 -5.05
CA ILE A 182 -4.84 -13.72 -6.23
C ILE A 182 -4.69 -14.80 -7.30
N ALA A 183 -5.81 -15.26 -7.87
CA ALA A 183 -5.86 -16.20 -8.98
C ALA A 183 -6.94 -15.77 -9.98
N GLY A 184 -6.54 -15.16 -11.09
CA GLY A 184 -7.45 -14.51 -12.04
C GLY A 184 -8.28 -13.44 -11.35
N SER A 185 -9.61 -13.61 -11.32
CA SER A 185 -10.54 -12.70 -10.62
C SER A 185 -10.73 -13.02 -9.14
N ASP A 186 -10.27 -14.18 -8.68
CA ASP A 186 -10.47 -14.63 -7.32
C ASP A 186 -9.39 -14.06 -6.41
N THR A 187 -9.79 -13.65 -5.20
CA THR A 187 -8.87 -13.18 -4.15
C THR A 187 -9.21 -13.89 -2.85
N LEU A 188 -8.20 -14.50 -2.25
CA LEU A 188 -8.31 -15.21 -0.98
C LEU A 188 -7.40 -14.57 0.06
N ARG A 189 -8.00 -14.01 1.11
CA ARG A 189 -7.29 -13.52 2.30
C ARG A 189 -6.83 -14.70 3.16
N VAL A 190 -5.53 -14.78 3.46
CA VAL A 190 -4.94 -15.85 4.29
C VAL A 190 -3.88 -15.28 5.25
N ALA A 191 -3.50 -16.05 6.25
CA ALA A 191 -2.33 -15.73 7.07
C ALA A 191 -1.03 -16.17 6.37
N PRO A 192 0.13 -15.54 6.66
CA PRO A 192 1.44 -16.05 6.25
C PRO A 192 1.65 -17.50 6.70
N GLY A 193 2.30 -18.30 5.85
CA GLY A 193 2.51 -19.74 6.04
C GLY A 193 1.37 -20.62 5.52
N GLU A 194 0.18 -20.05 5.26
CA GLU A 194 -0.93 -20.81 4.69
C GLU A 194 -0.76 -21.04 3.18
N LYS A 195 -1.32 -22.15 2.69
CA LYS A 195 -1.30 -22.54 1.26
C LYS A 195 0.11 -22.63 0.65
N GLY A 196 1.13 -22.80 1.49
CA GLY A 196 2.52 -22.90 1.04
C GLY A 196 3.11 -21.56 0.60
N VAL A 197 2.55 -20.44 1.06
CA VAL A 197 3.12 -19.11 0.86
C VAL A 197 3.45 -18.54 2.22
N ASP A 198 4.69 -18.10 2.41
CA ASP A 198 5.14 -17.41 3.61
C ASP A 198 5.77 -16.07 3.22
N VAL A 199 5.58 -15.05 4.04
CA VAL A 199 5.98 -13.67 3.72
C VAL A 199 6.44 -12.92 4.96
N ALA A 200 7.46 -12.09 4.79
CA ALA A 200 7.96 -11.20 5.83
C ALA A 200 8.23 -9.80 5.26
N VAL A 201 8.07 -8.79 6.11
CA VAL A 201 8.53 -7.43 5.83
C VAL A 201 9.11 -6.81 7.09
N ALA A 202 10.25 -6.13 6.96
CA ALA A 202 10.89 -5.40 8.04
C ALA A 202 11.52 -4.10 7.54
N SER A 203 11.58 -3.11 8.42
CA SER A 203 12.36 -1.89 8.18
C SER A 203 13.79 -2.11 8.68
N VAL A 204 14.76 -2.13 7.77
CA VAL A 204 16.18 -2.30 8.10
C VAL A 204 16.93 -1.04 7.71
N GLY A 205 17.26 -0.22 8.72
CA GLY A 205 17.89 1.08 8.51
C GLY A 205 16.94 2.08 7.84
N VAL A 206 17.17 2.38 6.57
CA VAL A 206 16.35 3.30 5.74
C VAL A 206 15.64 2.58 4.60
N SER A 207 15.72 1.25 4.58
CA SER A 207 15.18 0.43 3.51
C SER A 207 14.11 -0.51 4.07
N LEU A 208 13.13 -0.81 3.24
CA LEU A 208 12.09 -1.76 3.54
C LEU A 208 12.40 -3.07 2.82
N VAL A 209 12.62 -4.12 3.60
CA VAL A 209 13.02 -5.45 3.12
C VAL A 209 11.80 -6.33 3.10
N TYR A 210 11.58 -7.01 1.97
CA TYR A 210 10.48 -7.94 1.77
C TYR A 210 11.02 -9.29 1.36
N GLU A 211 10.39 -10.33 1.88
CA GLU A 211 10.72 -11.71 1.55
C GLU A 211 9.45 -12.51 1.35
N ALA A 212 9.53 -13.42 0.39
CA ALA A 212 8.48 -14.40 0.14
C ALA A 212 9.11 -15.78 -0.11
N ARG A 213 8.52 -16.81 0.51
CA ARG A 213 8.72 -18.22 0.17
C ARG A 213 7.45 -18.75 -0.46
N ILE A 214 7.57 -19.33 -1.63
CA ILE A 214 6.46 -19.86 -2.42
C ILE A 214 6.73 -21.32 -2.71
N SER A 215 5.91 -22.20 -2.15
CA SER A 215 5.99 -23.63 -2.37
C SER A 215 5.72 -23.99 -3.84
N LEU A 216 6.67 -24.71 -4.44
CA LEU A 216 6.56 -25.30 -5.77
C LEU A 216 5.93 -26.69 -5.73
N ALA A 217 5.72 -27.26 -4.53
CA ALA A 217 5.04 -28.54 -4.36
C ALA A 217 3.63 -28.55 -5.00
N PRO A 218 3.12 -29.70 -5.47
CA PRO A 218 1.84 -29.80 -6.17
C PRO A 218 0.62 -29.31 -5.39
N ASP A 219 0.67 -29.33 -4.07
CA ASP A 219 -0.35 -28.80 -3.17
C ASP A 219 -0.09 -27.35 -2.74
N GLY A 220 0.96 -26.70 -3.24
CA GLY A 220 1.22 -25.27 -3.07
C GLY A 220 0.16 -24.40 -3.76
N PHE A 221 0.07 -23.14 -3.37
CA PHE A 221 -0.81 -22.17 -4.02
C PHE A 221 -0.46 -21.99 -5.49
N LEU A 222 0.83 -21.77 -5.81
CA LEU A 222 1.29 -21.53 -7.17
C LEU A 222 1.00 -22.72 -8.10
N ALA A 223 1.42 -23.93 -7.71
CA ALA A 223 1.23 -25.14 -8.52
C ALA A 223 -0.26 -25.44 -8.80
N ARG A 224 -1.16 -25.13 -7.85
CA ARG A 224 -2.61 -25.33 -8.03
C ARG A 224 -3.23 -24.39 -9.05
N HIS A 225 -2.61 -23.25 -9.31
CA HIS A 225 -3.08 -22.25 -10.28
C HIS A 225 -2.20 -22.18 -11.53
N ALA A 226 -1.27 -23.13 -11.69
CA ALA A 226 -0.44 -23.32 -12.87
C ALA A 226 -0.93 -24.55 -13.65
N PRO A 227 -1.98 -24.46 -14.49
CA PRO A 227 -2.61 -25.63 -15.12
C PRO A 227 -1.68 -26.42 -16.05
N LYS A 228 -0.63 -25.77 -16.58
CA LYS A 228 0.40 -26.40 -17.41
C LYS A 228 1.59 -26.93 -16.62
N GLY A 229 1.57 -26.77 -15.29
CA GLY A 229 2.73 -26.94 -14.43
C GLY A 229 3.56 -25.66 -14.33
N ILE A 230 4.63 -25.73 -13.54
CA ILE A 230 5.60 -24.65 -13.40
C ILE A 230 6.71 -24.90 -14.41
N GLY A 231 6.93 -23.94 -15.31
CA GLY A 231 7.94 -24.01 -16.36
C GLY A 231 9.37 -23.95 -15.83
N PRO A 232 10.37 -24.20 -16.70
CA PRO A 232 11.77 -23.97 -16.38
C PRO A 232 12.11 -22.47 -16.28
N GLU A 233 11.23 -21.61 -16.77
CA GLU A 233 11.30 -20.15 -16.67
C GLU A 233 9.98 -19.66 -16.09
N ILE A 234 10.04 -18.67 -15.20
CA ILE A 234 8.88 -18.02 -14.60
C ILE A 234 9.00 -16.50 -14.74
N GLY A 235 7.87 -15.84 -14.99
CA GLY A 235 7.78 -14.39 -14.97
C GLY A 235 7.51 -13.90 -13.55
N LEU A 236 8.25 -12.91 -13.08
CA LEU A 236 8.01 -12.24 -11.80
C LEU A 236 7.73 -10.76 -12.03
N GLY A 237 6.56 -10.32 -11.55
CA GLY A 237 6.12 -8.93 -11.62
C GLY A 237 6.05 -8.30 -10.24
N LEU A 238 6.46 -7.04 -10.10
CA LEU A 238 6.19 -6.24 -8.90
C LEU A 238 5.34 -5.04 -9.26
N GLU A 239 4.17 -4.96 -8.61
CA GLU A 239 3.22 -3.87 -8.82
C GLU A 239 2.82 -3.22 -7.49
N ALA A 240 3.04 -1.91 -7.37
CA ALA A 240 2.47 -1.11 -6.29
C ALA A 240 1.24 -0.35 -6.80
N ALA A 241 0.07 -0.59 -6.21
CA ALA A 241 -1.20 -0.05 -6.68
C ALA A 241 -1.15 1.48 -6.86
N GLN A 242 -1.38 1.94 -8.09
CA GLN A 242 -1.46 3.37 -8.36
C GLN A 242 -2.67 3.99 -7.65
N PRO A 243 -2.61 5.29 -7.33
CA PRO A 243 -3.81 5.99 -6.89
C PRO A 243 -4.83 5.91 -8.01
N ALA A 244 -5.99 5.32 -7.74
CA ALA A 244 -7.16 5.66 -8.52
C ALA A 244 -7.31 7.19 -8.42
N LEU A 245 -6.99 7.88 -9.51
CA LEU A 245 -6.99 9.33 -9.64
C LEU A 245 -8.47 9.78 -9.64
N GLY A 246 -9.13 9.66 -8.48
CA GLY A 246 -10.59 9.73 -8.37
C GLY A 246 -11.15 9.23 -7.03
N GLU A 247 -10.43 8.39 -6.27
CA GLU A 247 -10.80 8.09 -4.89
C GLU A 247 -10.50 9.33 -4.04
N GLY A 248 -11.55 10.13 -3.85
CA GLY A 248 -11.48 11.47 -3.33
C GLY A 248 -10.68 11.58 -2.04
N MET A 249 -9.61 12.37 -2.10
CA MET A 249 -9.36 13.33 -1.03
C MET A 249 -10.56 14.28 -0.97
N GLY A 250 -11.69 13.76 -0.48
CA GLY A 250 -12.71 14.58 0.14
C GLY A 250 -11.99 15.30 1.25
N ARG A 251 -11.51 16.52 0.95
CA ARG A 251 -11.00 17.46 1.92
C ARG A 251 -11.92 17.35 3.12
N PRO A 252 -11.43 17.04 4.34
CA PRO A 252 -12.26 17.06 5.53
C PRO A 252 -12.97 18.40 5.50
N GLY A 253 -14.28 18.32 5.25
CA GLY A 253 -15.08 19.45 4.84
C GLY A 253 -14.84 20.56 5.84
N GLY A 254 -14.24 21.64 5.35
CA GLY A 254 -14.36 22.92 6.00
C GLY A 254 -15.83 23.07 6.36
N ARG A 255 -16.06 23.22 7.67
CA ARG A 255 -17.31 23.48 8.37
C ARG A 255 -18.00 24.68 7.71
N GLY A 256 -18.57 24.44 6.55
CA GLY A 256 -19.20 25.41 5.69
C GLY A 256 -20.68 25.39 5.98
N GLY A 257 -21.15 26.49 6.57
CA GLY A 257 -22.52 26.97 6.48
C GLY A 257 -23.58 26.01 7.02
N GLY A 258 -23.97 26.26 8.27
CA GLY A 258 -25.12 25.58 8.87
C GLY A 258 -26.38 25.59 7.99
N PRO A 259 -27.29 24.64 8.21
CA PRO A 259 -28.55 24.57 7.49
C PRO A 259 -29.31 25.86 7.71
N GLY A 260 -29.62 26.52 6.59
CA GLY A 260 -30.60 27.58 6.53
C GLY A 260 -31.87 27.09 7.18
N MET A 261 -32.17 27.62 8.36
CA MET A 261 -33.49 27.52 8.93
C MET A 261 -34.45 28.21 7.97
N GLY A 262 -35.36 27.41 7.41
CA GLY A 262 -36.55 27.90 6.75
C GLY A 262 -37.27 28.84 7.72
N ARG A 263 -37.19 30.14 7.43
CA ARG A 263 -38.03 31.14 8.07
C ARG A 263 -39.24 31.34 7.17
N GLU A 264 -40.21 30.44 7.33
CA GLU A 264 -41.59 30.72 6.97
C GLU A 264 -42.10 31.90 7.80
N GLY A 265 -42.70 32.87 7.11
CA GLY A 265 -43.85 33.66 7.57
C GLY A 265 -43.73 34.44 8.88
N GLY A 266 -43.67 35.77 8.79
CA GLY A 266 -44.23 36.61 9.85
C GLY A 266 -43.64 38.02 9.98
N GLY A 267 -44.17 38.95 9.18
CA GLY A 267 -44.34 40.36 9.57
C GLY A 267 -43.13 41.31 9.43
N PRO A 268 -43.30 42.48 8.79
CA PRO A 268 -42.35 43.57 8.92
C PRO A 268 -42.53 44.28 10.28
N PRO A 269 -41.49 44.44 11.12
CA PRO A 269 -41.55 45.41 12.20
C PRO A 269 -41.35 46.83 11.64
N PRO A 270 -42.15 47.81 12.12
CA PRO A 270 -42.01 49.20 11.74
C PRO A 270 -40.94 49.89 12.59
N GLY A 271 -40.15 50.74 11.93
CA GLY A 271 -39.69 52.00 12.49
C GLY A 271 -38.54 51.98 13.49
N GLY A 272 -37.44 52.61 13.07
CA GLY A 272 -36.89 53.72 13.86
C GLY A 272 -35.48 53.54 14.42
N MET A 273 -34.75 54.64 14.32
CA MET A 273 -33.51 55.00 15.03
C MET A 273 -32.25 54.28 14.51
N GLY A 274 -31.30 54.95 13.85
CA GLY A 274 -30.76 56.28 14.16
C GLY A 274 -29.57 56.12 15.10
N GLY A 275 -28.39 56.48 14.64
CA GLY A 275 -27.16 56.48 15.44
C GLY A 275 -26.00 55.85 14.67
N SER A 276 -25.10 56.68 14.14
CA SER A 276 -23.79 56.91 14.75
C SER A 276 -22.85 55.72 14.53
N GLY A 277 -21.96 55.78 13.55
CA GLY A 277 -20.75 56.58 13.71
C GLY A 277 -19.69 55.73 14.40
N GLY A 278 -18.82 55.10 13.61
CA GLY A 278 -17.72 54.29 14.10
C GLY A 278 -16.60 54.23 13.05
N PRO A 279 -15.51 55.01 13.23
CA PRO A 279 -14.39 55.03 12.31
C PRO A 279 -13.36 53.96 12.68
N GLY A 280 -12.69 53.40 11.66
CA GLY A 280 -11.36 52.82 11.82
C GLY A 280 -11.30 51.46 12.51
N GLY A 281 -11.28 50.39 11.72
CA GLY A 281 -11.02 49.05 12.20
C GLY A 281 -10.17 48.27 11.20
N ARG A 282 -8.85 48.57 11.21
CA ARG A 282 -7.71 47.71 10.81
C ARG A 282 -7.95 46.74 9.66
N GLY A 283 -7.34 47.07 8.51
CA GLY A 283 -7.00 46.11 7.47
C GLY A 283 -6.41 44.84 8.08
N GLY A 284 -7.15 43.75 7.97
CA GLY A 284 -6.62 42.43 8.22
C GLY A 284 -5.51 42.18 7.21
N PRO A 285 -4.37 41.60 7.62
CA PRO A 285 -3.34 41.22 6.68
C PRO A 285 -3.99 40.24 5.70
N GLY A 286 -4.04 40.64 4.43
CA GLY A 286 -4.38 39.76 3.33
C GLY A 286 -3.39 38.62 3.38
N GLY A 287 -3.82 37.52 4.00
CA GLY A 287 -3.13 36.25 3.98
C GLY A 287 -3.08 35.82 2.54
N MET A 288 -2.00 36.20 1.87
CA MET A 288 -1.55 35.57 0.65
C MET A 288 -1.34 34.10 0.99
N GLY A 289 -2.42 33.34 0.89
CA GLY A 289 -2.40 31.90 0.78
C GLY A 289 -1.71 31.59 -0.53
N GLY A 290 -0.37 31.67 -0.49
CA GLY A 290 0.50 31.08 -1.48
C GLY A 290 0.12 29.62 -1.50
N ARG A 291 -0.76 29.26 -2.43
CA ARG A 291 -0.87 27.89 -2.90
C ARG A 291 0.56 27.50 -3.24
N PRO A 292 1.18 26.53 -2.54
CA PRO A 292 2.41 25.98 -3.02
C PRO A 292 2.16 25.59 -4.48
N PRO A 293 3.11 25.86 -5.40
CA PRO A 293 3.00 25.39 -6.77
C PRO A 293 3.04 23.86 -6.74
N GLY A 294 1.87 23.27 -6.53
CA GLY A 294 1.64 21.83 -6.54
C GLY A 294 1.63 21.38 -7.99
N GLY A 295 2.79 21.40 -8.63
CA GLY A 295 3.06 20.39 -9.63
C GLY A 295 2.93 19.06 -8.91
N MET A 296 1.84 18.33 -9.16
CA MET A 296 1.74 16.95 -8.70
C MET A 296 2.90 16.24 -9.38
N THR A 297 4.01 16.07 -8.66
CA THR A 297 5.03 15.11 -9.04
C THR A 297 4.29 13.80 -9.20
N LYS A 298 4.29 13.29 -10.45
CA LYS A 298 3.73 11.98 -10.77
C LYS A 298 4.25 11.03 -9.69
N LEU A 299 3.33 10.45 -8.91
CA LEU A 299 3.75 9.50 -7.88
C LEU A 299 4.53 8.39 -8.58
N PRO A 300 5.60 7.87 -7.96
CA PRO A 300 6.29 6.72 -8.52
C PRO A 300 5.26 5.61 -8.72
N SER A 301 5.32 4.95 -9.87
CA SER A 301 4.62 3.69 -10.11
C SER A 301 5.69 2.63 -10.18
N LEU A 302 5.50 1.54 -9.44
CA LEU A 302 6.33 0.36 -9.58
C LEU A 302 5.53 -0.63 -10.43
N ASP A 303 6.09 -0.94 -11.60
CA ASP A 303 5.60 -1.94 -12.54
C ASP A 303 6.85 -2.53 -13.20
N LEU A 304 7.38 -3.58 -12.57
CA LEU A 304 8.64 -4.22 -12.93
C LEU A 304 8.35 -5.66 -13.30
N TRP A 305 8.93 -6.12 -14.42
CA TRP A 305 8.81 -7.48 -14.92
C TRP A 305 10.17 -8.11 -15.17
N LEU A 306 10.36 -9.31 -14.65
CA LEU A 306 11.60 -10.08 -14.71
C LEU A 306 11.31 -11.50 -15.20
N GLU A 307 12.12 -11.99 -16.13
CA GLU A 307 12.12 -13.40 -16.52
C GLU A 307 13.17 -14.14 -15.69
N VAL A 308 12.76 -15.24 -15.07
CA VAL A 308 13.59 -16.00 -14.13
C VAL A 308 13.70 -17.45 -14.56
N ALA A 309 14.89 -17.84 -15.01
CA ALA A 309 15.22 -19.24 -15.23
C ALA A 309 15.43 -19.98 -13.91
N LEU A 310 14.73 -21.11 -13.74
CA LEU A 310 14.92 -22.08 -12.66
C LEU A 310 15.95 -23.11 -13.12
N GLU A 311 17.21 -22.91 -12.76
CA GLU A 311 18.25 -23.88 -13.11
C GLU A 311 18.04 -25.22 -12.36
N PRO A 312 18.26 -26.39 -12.99
CA PRO A 312 18.06 -27.69 -12.35
C PRO A 312 19.01 -28.03 -11.19
#